data_AF-A0A7I7JXG0-F1
#
_entry.id   AF-A0A7I7JXG0-F1
#
_cell.length_a   1.000
_cell.length_b   1.000
_cell.length_c   1.000
_cell.angle_alpha   90.00
_cell.angle_beta   90.00
_cell.angle_gamma   90.00
#
_symmetry.space_group_name_H-M   'P 1'
#
loop_
_entity.id
_entity.type
_entity.pdbx_description
1 polymer ?
#
loop_
_entity_poly.entity_id
_entity_poly.type
_entity_poly.pdbx_seq_one_letter_code
_entity_poly.pdbx_strand_id
1 'polypeptide(L)'
;MAECYRPQLAGPPLDEAMTQLDLAAASEATGARLLFTVCAPVDEVLYSLFWAPSLESVVQVCARAGFPADRVSVGVDARINANAEASLLAAFMPRRVREAPDCRTAKK
;
A
#
# COMPACT_ATOMS: atom_id res chain seq x y z
N MET A 1 -4.43 -2.79 12.59
CA MET A 1 -3.88 -3.05 11.24
C MET A 1 -4.71 -4.14 10.60
N ALA A 2 -5.07 -3.98 9.33
CA ALA A 2 -5.74 -4.98 8.53
C ALA A 2 -4.79 -5.49 7.45
N GLU A 3 -4.86 -6.78 7.19
CA GLU A 3 -4.12 -7.48 6.15
C GLU A 3 -5.15 -8.09 5.20
N CYS A 4 -5.02 -7.85 3.90
CA CYS A 4 -5.81 -8.53 2.90
C CYS A 4 -4.95 -9.10 1.77
N TYR A 5 -5.15 -10.39 1.50
CA TYR A 5 -4.59 -11.09 0.37
C TYR A 5 -5.45 -10.80 -0.86
N ARG A 6 -4.80 -10.37 -1.93
CA ARG A 6 -5.45 -10.01 -3.18
C ARG A 6 -4.66 -10.61 -4.33
N PRO A 7 -5.11 -11.76 -4.86
CA PRO A 7 -4.48 -12.34 -6.02
C PRO A 7 -4.49 -11.31 -7.14
N GLN A 8 -3.38 -11.20 -7.86
CA GLN A 8 -3.15 -10.14 -8.82
C GLN A 8 -3.26 -8.73 -8.20
N LEU A 9 -2.49 -8.46 -7.14
CA LEU A 9 -2.21 -7.09 -6.67
C LEU A 9 -1.43 -6.23 -7.71
N ALA A 10 -1.47 -6.64 -8.98
CA ALA A 10 -1.39 -5.83 -10.19
C ALA A 10 -2.76 -5.21 -10.59
N GLY A 11 -3.74 -5.22 -9.68
CA GLY A 11 -5.05 -4.58 -9.81
C GLY A 11 -4.97 -3.03 -9.81
N PRO A 12 -6.03 -2.31 -9.39
CA PRO A 12 -6.03 -0.85 -9.43
C PRO A 12 -4.77 -0.28 -8.76
N PRO A 13 -4.20 0.83 -9.26
CA PRO A 13 -3.02 1.43 -8.66
C PRO A 13 -3.23 1.57 -7.16
N LEU A 14 -2.17 1.40 -6.36
CA LEU A 14 -2.25 1.54 -4.90
C LEU A 14 -3.06 2.77 -4.47
N ASP A 15 -2.95 3.86 -5.22
CA ASP A 15 -3.69 5.11 -5.03
C ASP A 15 -5.22 4.95 -5.07
N GLU A 16 -5.74 4.11 -5.98
CA GLU A 16 -7.18 3.85 -6.06
C GLU A 16 -7.64 2.96 -4.89
N ALA A 17 -6.86 1.95 -4.51
CA ALA A 17 -7.15 1.16 -3.30
C ALA A 17 -7.14 2.05 -2.04
N MET A 18 -6.16 2.94 -1.92
CA MET A 18 -6.09 3.95 -0.86
C MET A 18 -7.31 4.87 -0.88
N THR A 19 -7.73 5.33 -2.07
CA THR A 19 -8.92 6.19 -2.22
C THR A 19 -10.18 5.50 -1.74
N GLN A 20 -10.41 4.23 -2.12
CA GLN A 20 -11.58 3.47 -1.68
C GLN A 20 -11.58 3.21 -0.17
N LEU A 21 -10.42 2.89 0.40
CA LEU A 21 -10.26 2.69 1.84
C LEU A 21 -10.49 3.98 2.63
N ASP A 22 -9.96 5.10 2.14
CA ASP A 22 -10.11 6.41 2.79
C ASP A 22 -11.57 6.89 2.74
N LEU A 23 -12.24 6.76 1.58
CA LEU A 23 -13.67 7.04 1.44
C LEU A 23 -14.53 6.18 2.37
N ALA A 24 -14.22 4.89 2.48
CA ALA A 24 -14.94 3.98 3.39
C ALA A 24 -14.72 4.33 4.86
N ALA A 25 -13.51 4.74 5.24
CA ALA A 25 -13.16 5.19 6.58
C ALA A 25 -13.79 6.54 6.94
N ALA A 26 -13.89 7.47 6.00
CA ALA A 26 -14.50 8.78 6.18
C ALA A 26 -16.01 8.73 6.49
N SER A 27 -16.66 7.57 6.33
CA SER A 27 -18.04 7.37 6.76
C SER A 27 -18.17 7.53 8.28
N GLU A 28 -18.99 8.50 8.71
CA GLU A 28 -19.28 8.79 10.13
C GLU A 28 -19.70 7.56 10.93
N ALA A 29 -20.37 6.60 10.28
CA ALA A 29 -20.84 5.36 10.89
C ALA A 29 -19.71 4.48 11.46
N THR A 30 -18.48 4.61 10.98
CA THR A 30 -17.36 3.75 11.42
C THR A 30 -16.50 4.41 12.49
N GLY A 31 -16.43 5.75 12.50
CA GLY A 31 -15.49 6.52 13.29
C GLY A 31 -14.02 6.18 13.02
N ALA A 32 -13.70 5.45 11.95
CA ALA A 32 -12.35 5.02 11.63
C ALA A 32 -11.63 6.08 10.78
N ARG A 33 -10.29 6.00 10.74
CA ARG A 33 -9.44 6.80 9.86
C ARG A 33 -8.34 5.92 9.30
N LEU A 34 -8.14 5.96 7.99
CA LEU A 34 -6.97 5.35 7.36
C LEU A 34 -5.73 6.21 7.69
N LEU A 35 -4.66 5.59 8.18
CA LEU A 35 -3.42 6.27 8.56
C LEU A 35 -2.32 6.06 7.52
N PHE A 36 -2.17 4.84 7.03
CA PHE A 36 -1.28 4.53 5.91
C PHE A 36 -1.66 3.18 5.28
N THR A 37 -1.20 2.95 4.06
CA THR A 37 -1.28 1.67 3.38
C THR A 37 0.09 1.26 2.83
N VAL A 38 0.44 -0.02 2.92
CA VAL A 38 1.61 -0.62 2.29
C VAL A 38 1.15 -1.77 1.40
N CYS A 39 1.66 -1.79 0.18
CA CYS A 39 1.40 -2.84 -0.79
C CYS A 39 2.66 -3.69 -0.94
N ALA A 40 2.52 -5.00 -0.86
CA ALA A 40 3.55 -5.98 -1.19
C ALA A 40 3.09 -6.76 -2.43
N PRO A 41 3.36 -6.25 -3.66
CA PRO A 41 2.80 -6.83 -4.89
C PRO A 41 3.23 -8.27 -5.15
N VAL A 42 4.46 -8.63 -4.76
CA VAL A 42 5.01 -9.98 -4.94
C VAL A 42 4.31 -10.99 -4.03
N ASP A 43 4.01 -10.56 -2.81
CA ASP A 43 3.33 -11.39 -1.81
C ASP A 43 1.80 -11.31 -1.96
N GLU A 44 1.31 -10.44 -2.86
CA GLU A 44 -0.10 -10.18 -3.10
C GLU A 44 -0.86 -9.76 -1.83
N VAL A 45 -0.20 -9.01 -0.93
CA VAL A 45 -0.80 -8.54 0.32
C VAL A 45 -0.85 -7.01 0.38
N LEU A 46 -1.99 -6.48 0.80
CA LEU A 46 -2.18 -5.09 1.20
C LEU A 46 -2.29 -4.99 2.72
N TYR A 47 -1.48 -4.11 3.30
CA TYR A 47 -1.47 -3.79 4.72
C TYR A 47 -2.03 -2.39 4.92
N SER A 48 -3.08 -2.26 5.70
CA SER A 48 -3.72 -0.96 5.97
C SER A 48 -3.74 -0.70 7.48
N LEU A 49 -3.15 0.43 7.90
CA LEU A 49 -3.22 0.87 9.29
C LEU A 49 -4.37 1.86 9.47
N PHE A 50 -5.16 1.62 10.51
CA PHE A 50 -6.27 2.48 10.88
C PHE A 50 -6.12 2.95 12.32
N TRP A 51 -6.58 4.16 12.58
CA TRP A 51 -7.16 4.47 13.88
C TRP A 51 -8.65 4.10 13.82
N ALA A 52 -9.15 3.41 14.83
CA ALA A 52 -10.55 3.02 14.90
C ALA A 52 -10.98 2.81 16.35
N PRO A 53 -12.27 3.02 16.67
CA PRO A 53 -12.80 2.79 18.02
C PRO A 53 -12.93 1.31 18.36
N SER A 54 -13.02 0.42 17.36
CA SER A 54 -13.11 -1.03 17.56
C SER A 54 -12.56 -1.82 16.37
N LEU A 55 -12.42 -3.14 16.57
CA LEU A 55 -12.05 -4.06 15.50
C LEU A 55 -13.15 -4.16 14.44
N GLU A 56 -14.42 -4.15 14.85
CA GLU A 56 -15.57 -4.22 13.94
C GLU A 56 -15.60 -3.02 12.97
N SER A 57 -15.24 -1.82 13.43
CA SER A 57 -15.11 -0.65 12.56
C SER A 57 -14.12 -0.90 11.43
N VAL A 58 -12.96 -1.51 11.72
CA VAL A 58 -11.93 -1.82 10.71
C VAL A 58 -12.46 -2.85 9.71
N VAL A 59 -13.09 -3.93 10.20
CA VAL A 59 -13.68 -4.96 9.34
C VAL A 59 -14.74 -4.36 8.42
N GLN A 60 -15.59 -3.47 8.94
CA GLN A 60 -16.64 -2.81 8.18
C GLN A 60 -16.07 -1.87 7.10
N VAL A 61 -15.03 -1.08 7.42
CA VAL A 61 -14.33 -0.23 6.45
C VAL A 61 -13.75 -1.06 5.32
N CYS A 62 -12.97 -2.10 5.66
CA CYS A 62 -12.35 -3.01 4.71
C CYS A 62 -13.38 -3.66 3.78
N ALA A 63 -14.49 -4.17 4.33
CA ALA A 63 -15.57 -4.76 3.54
C ALA A 63 -16.22 -3.74 2.59
N ARG A 64 -16.50 -2.52 3.06
CA ARG A 64 -17.11 -1.45 2.25
C ARG A 64 -16.20 -0.95 1.14
N ALA A 65 -14.90 -0.88 1.38
CA ALA A 65 -13.91 -0.51 0.39
C ALA A 65 -13.70 -1.61 -0.67
N GLY A 66 -14.33 -2.78 -0.52
CA GLY A 66 -14.15 -3.93 -1.39
C GLY A 66 -12.89 -4.75 -1.11
N PHE A 67 -12.19 -4.47 -0.01
CA PHE A 67 -10.95 -5.13 0.43
C PHE A 67 -11.17 -5.81 1.79
N PRO A 68 -11.98 -6.88 1.87
CA PRO A 68 -12.24 -7.57 3.13
C PRO A 68 -10.93 -8.04 3.77
N ALA A 69 -10.78 -7.81 5.08
CA ALA A 69 -9.57 -8.15 5.80
C ALA A 69 -9.53 -9.66 6.11
N ASP A 70 -8.43 -10.32 5.75
CA ASP A 70 -8.16 -11.72 6.11
C ASP A 70 -7.66 -11.82 7.56
N ARG A 71 -6.93 -10.79 8.02
CA ARG A 71 -6.45 -10.68 9.39
C ARG A 71 -6.57 -9.24 9.88
N VAL A 72 -6.99 -9.09 11.13
CA VAL A 72 -6.97 -7.81 11.85
C VAL A 72 -6.16 -7.97 13.13
N SER A 73 -5.14 -7.12 13.29
CA SER A 73 -4.27 -7.06 14.45
C SER A 73 -4.48 -5.75 15.22
N VAL A 74 -4.71 -5.86 16.54
CA VAL A 74 -4.93 -4.73 17.46
C VAL A 74 -3.65 -4.37 18.23
N GLY A 75 -3.56 -3.13 18.73
CA GLY A 75 -2.39 -2.70 19.52
C GLY A 75 -1.07 -2.64 18.75
N VAL A 76 -1.13 -2.25 17.47
CA VAL A 76 0.04 -2.20 16.59
C VAL A 76 0.80 -0.89 16.80
N ASP A 77 2.09 -1.01 17.10
CA ASP A 77 3.04 0.10 17.08
C ASP A 77 3.68 0.24 15.69
N ALA A 78 3.60 1.43 15.10
CA ALA A 78 4.21 1.73 13.80
C ALA A 78 5.24 2.84 13.92
N ARG A 79 6.42 2.65 13.31
CA ARG A 79 7.44 3.71 13.15
C ARG A 79 7.63 3.98 11.67
N ILE A 80 7.20 5.16 11.23
CA ILE A 80 7.29 5.60 9.84
C ILE A 80 8.39 6.65 9.75
N ASN A 81 9.38 6.40 8.89
CA ASN A 81 10.43 7.38 8.64
C ASN A 81 9.85 8.53 7.79
N ALA A 82 10.10 9.78 8.18
CA ALA A 82 9.65 10.97 7.44
C ALA A 82 10.15 11.00 5.98
N ASN A 83 11.26 10.31 5.66
CA ASN A 83 11.80 10.22 4.30
C ASN A 83 11.51 8.87 3.61
N ALA A 84 10.52 8.12 4.10
CA ALA A 84 10.21 6.78 3.59
C ALA A 84 9.87 6.79 2.09
N GLU A 85 9.04 7.72 1.63
CA GLU A 85 8.63 7.82 0.22
C GLU A 85 9.84 7.98 -0.72
N ALA A 86 10.69 8.99 -0.46
CA ALA A 86 11.89 9.23 -1.26
C ALA A 86 12.86 8.03 -1.23
N SER A 87 12.98 7.38 -0.07
CA SER A 87 13.84 6.20 0.09
C SER A 87 13.31 4.99 -0.67
N LEU A 88 11.99 4.79 -0.69
CA LEU A 88 11.33 3.72 -1.45
C LEU A 88 11.46 3.95 -2.95
N LEU A 89 11.21 5.17 -3.43
CA LEU A 89 11.40 5.52 -4.84
C LEU A 89 12.86 5.28 -5.28
N ALA A 90 13.84 5.66 -4.45
CA ALA A 90 15.26 5.43 -4.75
C ALA A 90 15.66 3.94 -4.74
N ALA A 91 15.07 3.14 -3.86
CA ALA A 91 15.37 1.71 -3.73
C ALA A 91 14.70 0.85 -4.80
N PHE A 92 13.49 1.22 -5.24
CA PHE A 92 12.65 0.44 -6.13
C PHE A 92 12.51 1.01 -7.54
N MET A 93 13.07 2.20 -7.85
CA MET A 93 13.25 2.59 -9.24
C MET A 93 14.22 1.63 -9.93
N PRO A 94 13.86 1.06 -11.09
CA PRO A 94 14.79 0.23 -11.84
C PRO A 94 16.00 1.10 -12.17
N ARG A 95 17.20 0.68 -11.74
CA ARG A 95 18.43 1.22 -12.31
C ARG A 95 18.27 1.09 -13.81
N ARG A 96 18.12 2.19 -14.55
CA ARG A 96 18.24 2.12 -16.00
C ARG A 96 19.54 1.38 -16.27
N VAL A 97 19.45 0.26 -16.99
CA VAL A 97 20.62 -0.36 -17.58
C VAL A 97 21.33 0.78 -18.30
N ARG A 98 22.51 1.17 -17.81
CA ARG A 98 23.39 2.05 -18.56
C ARG A 98 23.70 1.29 -19.84
N GLU A 99 23.04 1.61 -20.94
CA GLU A 99 23.52 1.20 -22.24
C GLU A 99 24.96 1.73 -22.33
N ALA A 100 25.90 0.80 -22.41
CA ALA A 100 27.29 1.13 -22.66
C ALA A 100 27.35 1.89 -24.00
N PRO A 101 28.19 2.94 -24.12
CA PRO A 101 28.37 3.58 -25.41
C PRO A 101 28.85 2.53 -26.41
N ASP A 102 28.11 2.41 -27.51
CA ASP A 102 28.41 1.47 -28.58
C ASP A 102 29.84 1.73 -29.08
N CYS A 103 30.74 0.77 -28.86
CA CYS A 103 32.16 0.91 -29.23
C CYS A 103 32.38 0.69 -30.74
N ARG A 104 31.32 0.77 -31.57
CA ARG A 104 31.35 0.37 -32.99
C ARG A 104 31.38 1.50 -34.02
N THR A 105 31.66 2.75 -33.63
CA THR A 105 31.93 3.85 -34.58
C THR A 105 33.29 4.51 -34.39
N ALA A 106 34.29 3.74 -33.97
CA ALA A 106 35.70 4.14 -34.07
C ALA A 106 36.49 3.13 -34.92
N LYS A 107 36.09 2.95 -36.19
CA LYS A 107 36.94 2.34 -37.23
C LYS A 107 36.39 2.62 -38.64
N LYS A 108 36.63 3.84 -39.14
CA LYS A 108 37.29 4.11 -40.43
C LYS A 108 37.33 5.60 -40.71
#